data_AF-A0A7C6BMY4-F1
#
_entry.id   AF-A0A7C6BMY4-F1
#
_cell.length_a   1.000
_cell.length_b   1.000
_cell.length_c   1.000
_cell.angle_alpha   90.00
_cell.angle_beta   90.00
_cell.angle_gamma   90.00
#
_symmetry.space_group_name_H-M   'P 1'
#
loop_
_entity.id
_entity.type
_entity.pdbx_description
1 polymer ?
#
loop_
_entity_poly.entity_id
_entity_poly.type
_entity_poly.pdbx_seq_one_letter_code
_entity_poly.pdbx_strand_id
1 'polypeptide(L)'
;MEEGRKKRDNFVRFQGMLAKNPRIFRNIDDTKIPIISLFLKGETRIGNVFIPVKITGTTASLLVEKVDQWKVGDEILVEGELDWDGFEKDGKKHYTTKINAFEAWKIE
;
A
#
# COMPACT_ATOMS: atom_id res chain seq x y z
N MET A 1 -5.40 -16.31 26.76
CA MET A 1 -6.47 -15.97 25.81
C MET A 1 -5.82 -15.31 24.61
N GLU A 2 -5.41 -16.10 23.61
CA GLU A 2 -5.06 -15.58 22.28
C GLU A 2 -6.22 -16.00 21.37
N GLU A 3 -7.09 -15.05 21.04
CA GLU A 3 -8.07 -15.27 19.98
C GLU A 3 -7.30 -15.47 18.68
N GLY A 4 -7.36 -16.70 18.16
CA GLY A 4 -6.72 -17.08 16.91
C GLY A 4 -7.21 -16.18 15.79
N ARG A 5 -6.37 -15.24 15.36
CA ARG A 5 -6.56 -14.50 14.11
C ARG A 5 -6.73 -15.55 13.01
N LYS A 6 -7.95 -15.65 12.46
CA LYS A 6 -8.26 -16.48 11.30
C LYS A 6 -7.24 -16.12 10.21
N LYS A 7 -6.33 -17.06 9.89
CA LYS A 7 -5.28 -16.84 8.90
C LYS A 7 -5.98 -16.47 7.59
N ARG A 8 -5.74 -15.27 7.06
CA ARG A 8 -6.29 -14.87 5.76
C ARG A 8 -5.59 -15.69 4.68
N ASP A 9 -6.35 -16.31 3.78
CA ASP A 9 -5.79 -17.15 2.72
C ASP A 9 -4.94 -16.33 1.73
N ASN A 10 -5.28 -15.04 1.54
CA ASN A 10 -4.47 -14.07 0.83
C ASN A 10 -3.85 -13.10 1.85
N PHE A 11 -2.55 -13.22 2.09
CA PHE A 11 -1.81 -12.37 3.00
C PHE A 11 -0.42 -12.10 2.43
N VAL A 12 -0.01 -10.84 2.43
CA VAL A 12 1.34 -10.41 2.09
C VAL A 12 1.86 -9.46 3.16
N ARG A 13 3.11 -9.66 3.56
CA ARG A 13 3.90 -8.72 4.35
C ARG A 13 5.07 -8.28 3.49
N PHE A 14 5.18 -6.97 3.26
CA PHE A 14 6.15 -6.39 2.34
C PHE A 14 6.88 -5.23 2.98
N GLN A 15 8.20 -5.33 3.06
CA GLN A 15 9.10 -4.24 3.46
C GLN A 15 9.72 -3.64 2.20
N GLY A 16 9.65 -2.32 2.08
CA GLY A 16 10.28 -1.62 0.96
C GLY A 16 10.44 -0.13 1.23
N MET A 17 11.31 0.49 0.46
CA MET A 17 11.55 1.94 0.52
C MET A 17 10.51 2.68 -0.32
N LEU A 18 10.08 3.86 0.13
CA LEU A 18 9.28 4.77 -0.69
C LEU A 18 10.05 5.21 -1.93
N ALA A 19 9.58 4.79 -3.10
CA ALA A 19 10.15 5.20 -4.39
C ALA A 19 9.55 6.52 -4.91
N LYS A 20 8.40 6.93 -4.37
CA LYS A 20 7.71 8.20 -4.64
C LYS A 20 7.10 8.72 -3.35
N ASN A 21 6.90 10.04 -3.28
CA ASN A 21 6.14 10.63 -2.17
C ASN A 21 4.74 9.99 -2.11
N PRO A 22 4.24 9.69 -0.90
CA PRO A 22 2.87 9.22 -0.72
C PRO A 22 1.87 10.17 -1.37
N ARG A 23 0.77 9.60 -1.88
CA ARG A 23 -0.37 10.39 -2.37
C ARG A 23 -1.56 10.13 -1.48
N ILE A 24 -2.13 11.21 -0.96
CA ILE A 24 -3.35 11.16 -0.16
C ILE A 24 -4.47 11.76 -1.00
N PHE A 25 -5.47 10.94 -1.31
CA PHE A 25 -6.69 11.37 -1.96
C PHE A 25 -7.75 11.63 -0.89
N ARG A 26 -7.83 12.89 -0.46
CA ARG A 26 -8.92 13.41 0.38
C ARG A 26 -10.08 13.73 -0.54
N ASN A 27 -11.29 13.27 -0.22
CA ASN A 27 -12.46 13.63 -1.02
C ASN A 27 -12.90 15.05 -0.66
N ILE A 28 -13.55 15.74 -1.60
CA ILE A 28 -14.10 17.10 -1.37
C ILE A 28 -15.25 17.06 -0.35
N ASP A 29 -15.86 15.88 -0.22
CA ASP A 29 -16.85 15.56 0.78
C ASP A 29 -16.16 14.89 1.98
N ASP A 30 -16.04 15.62 3.10
CA ASP A 30 -15.39 15.16 4.35
C ASP A 30 -16.04 13.90 4.95
N THR A 31 -17.18 13.45 4.41
CA THR A 31 -17.81 12.18 4.79
C THR A 31 -17.14 10.95 4.15
N LYS A 32 -16.29 11.13 3.13
CA LYS A 32 -15.66 10.02 2.41
C LYS A 32 -14.26 9.73 2.95
N ILE A 33 -14.08 8.47 3.32
CA ILE A 33 -12.82 7.93 3.85
C ILE A 33 -11.66 8.21 2.87
N PRO A 34 -10.52 8.75 3.34
CA PRO A 34 -9.37 9.03 2.50
C PRO A 34 -8.78 7.74 1.91
N ILE A 35 -8.10 7.89 0.78
CA ILE A 35 -7.31 6.81 0.18
C ILE A 35 -5.85 7.23 0.19
N ILE A 36 -4.97 6.36 0.70
CA ILE A 36 -3.53 6.58 0.66
C ILE A 36 -2.93 5.64 -0.39
N SER A 37 -2.11 6.18 -1.27
CA SER A 37 -1.35 5.42 -2.25
C SER A 37 0.14 5.58 -1.99
N LEU A 38 0.82 4.45 -1.82
CA LEU A 38 2.27 4.36 -1.72
C LEU A 38 2.81 3.65 -2.96
N PHE A 39 4.08 3.92 -3.27
CA PHE A 39 4.80 3.18 -4.30
C PHE A 39 6.13 2.74 -3.72
N LEU A 40 6.23 1.45 -3.42
CA LEU A 40 7.35 0.89 -2.69
C LEU A 40 8.32 0.16 -3.63
N LYS A 41 9.61 0.32 -3.36
CA LYS A 41 10.70 -0.46 -3.96
C LYS A 41 11.19 -1.47 -2.92
N GLY A 42 11.01 -2.76 -3.21
CA GLY A 42 11.59 -3.85 -2.43
C GLY A 42 12.79 -4.45 -3.15
N GLU A 43 13.79 -4.88 -2.38
CA GLU A 43 14.95 -5.58 -2.90
C GLU A 43 14.74 -7.09 -2.79
N THR A 44 15.07 -7.80 -3.86
CA THR A 44 14.96 -9.27 -3.94
C THR A 44 16.28 -9.83 -4.45
N ARG A 45 16.46 -11.15 -4.33
CA ARG A 45 17.66 -11.84 -4.84
C ARG A 45 17.90 -11.64 -6.34
N ILE A 46 16.84 -11.36 -7.10
CA ILE A 46 16.88 -11.22 -8.57
C ILE A 46 16.85 -9.75 -9.03
N GLY A 47 16.85 -8.80 -8.09
CA GLY A 47 16.80 -7.36 -8.39
C GLY A 47 15.69 -6.65 -7.63
N ASN A 48 15.21 -5.54 -8.18
CA ASN A 48 14.24 -4.67 -7.52
C ASN A 48 12.81 -4.96 -7.99
N VAL A 49 11.87 -4.98 -7.05
CA VAL A 49 10.43 -5.02 -7.33
C VAL A 49 9.81 -3.69 -6.93
N PHE A 50 9.00 -3.12 -7.81
CA PHE A 50 8.23 -1.92 -7.53
C PHE A 50 6.76 -2.30 -7.42
N ILE A 51 6.16 -2.03 -6.25
CA ILE A 51 4.77 -2.42 -5.98
C ILE A 51 3.93 -1.22 -5.54
N PRO A 52 2.81 -0.95 -6.23
CA PRO A 52 1.78 -0.04 -5.72
C PRO A 52 1.14 -0.62 -4.45
N VAL A 53 0.94 0.24 -3.46
CA VAL A 53 0.17 -0.08 -2.25
C VAL A 53 -0.98 0.90 -2.13
N LYS A 54 -2.16 0.38 -1.84
CA LYS A 54 -3.38 1.14 -1.58
C LYS A 54 -3.84 0.86 -0.16
N ILE A 55 -4.04 1.91 0.63
CA ILE A 55 -4.59 1.84 1.98
C ILE A 55 -5.94 2.57 1.94
N THR A 56 -6.97 1.92 2.48
CA THR A 56 -8.35 2.43 2.53
C THR A 56 -9.00 2.16 3.89
N GLY A 57 -10.21 2.64 4.09
CA GLY A 57 -10.97 2.34 5.32
C GLY A 57 -10.40 3.08 6.54
N THR A 58 -10.69 2.54 7.72
CA THR A 58 -10.26 3.11 9.00
C THR A 58 -8.75 3.30 9.08
N THR A 59 -7.97 2.36 8.54
CA THR A 59 -6.49 2.45 8.52
C THR A 59 -6.02 3.70 7.79
N ALA A 60 -6.61 4.03 6.64
CA ALA A 60 -6.25 5.23 5.89
C ALA A 60 -6.56 6.50 6.70
N SER A 61 -7.71 6.57 7.37
CA SER A 61 -8.08 7.70 8.24
C SER A 61 -7.09 7.89 9.39
N LEU A 62 -6.61 6.81 10.01
CA LEU A 62 -5.66 6.86 11.13
C LEU A 62 -4.24 7.24 10.69
N LEU A 63 -3.87 6.88 9.45
CA LEU A 63 -2.53 7.10 8.93
C LEU A 63 -2.35 8.43 8.23
N VAL A 64 -3.42 9.11 7.84
CA VAL A 64 -3.38 10.30 6.97
C VAL A 64 -2.40 11.36 7.48
N GLU A 65 -2.45 11.68 8.77
CA GLU A 65 -1.59 12.70 9.41
C GLU A 65 -0.12 12.25 9.53
N LYS A 66 0.12 10.94 9.66
CA LYS A 66 1.48 10.38 9.77
C LYS A 66 2.15 10.29 8.42
N VAL A 67 1.39 9.91 7.39
CA VAL A 67 1.90 9.67 6.03
C VAL A 67 2.36 10.97 5.37
N ASP A 68 1.79 12.12 5.71
CA ASP A 68 2.27 13.42 5.22
C ASP A 68 3.73 13.72 5.63
N GLN A 69 4.26 13.03 6.65
CA GLN A 69 5.66 13.18 7.07
C GLN A 69 6.62 12.18 6.39
N TRP A 70 6.10 11.16 5.71
CA TRP A 70 6.92 10.14 5.06
C TRP A 70 7.49 10.68 3.74
N LYS A 71 8.74 10.32 3.45
CA LYS A 71 9.50 10.85 2.31
C LYS A 71 10.10 9.72 1.48
N VAL A 72 10.43 10.02 0.23
CA VAL A 72 11.21 9.11 -0.64
C VAL A 72 12.47 8.65 0.10
N GLY A 73 12.73 7.35 0.07
CA GLY A 73 13.83 6.70 0.79
C GLY A 73 13.46 6.16 2.16
N ASP A 74 12.35 6.58 2.77
CA ASP A 74 11.90 5.98 4.03
C ASP A 74 11.51 4.51 3.84
N GLU A 75 11.92 3.66 4.78
CA GLU A 75 11.51 2.26 4.81
C GLU A 75 10.12 2.11 5.41
N ILE A 76 9.24 1.44 4.67
CA ILE A 76 7.85 1.17 5.06
C ILE A 76 7.62 -0.33 5.08
N LEU A 77 7.00 -0.79 6.16
CA LEU A 77 6.44 -2.14 6.25
C LEU A 77 4.93 -2.06 6.03
N VAL A 78 4.41 -2.92 5.17
CA VAL A 78 2.97 -3.04 4.90
C VAL A 78 2.51 -4.47 5.07
N GLU A 79 1.30 -4.63 5.59
CA GLU A 79 0.57 -5.90 5.63
C GLU A 79 -0.78 -5.74 4.93
N GLY A 80 -1.10 -6.71 4.09
CA GLY A 80 -2.21 -6.59 3.17
C GLY A 80 -2.53 -7.86 2.42
N GLU A 81 -3.25 -7.68 1.33
CA GLU A 81 -3.63 -8.74 0.39
C GLU A 81 -3.13 -8.35 -1.00
N LEU A 82 -2.67 -9.34 -1.77
CA LEU A 82 -2.31 -9.12 -3.16
C LEU A 82 -3.58 -9.05 -4.02
N ASP A 83 -3.62 -8.08 -4.92
CA ASP A 83 -4.72 -7.86 -5.86
C ASP A 83 -4.14 -7.42 -7.21
N TRP A 84 -4.97 -7.36 -8.26
CA TRP A 84 -4.57 -6.92 -9.59
C TRP A 84 -5.54 -5.90 -10.18
N ASP A 85 -5.00 -4.82 -10.72
CA ASP A 85 -5.76 -3.88 -11.54
C ASP A 85 -5.52 -4.20 -13.02
N GLY A 86 -6.61 -4.43 -13.75
CA GLY A 86 -6.61 -4.57 -15.20
C GLY A 86 -6.84 -3.21 -15.87
N PHE A 87 -6.05 -2.88 -16.89
CA PHE A 87 -6.24 -1.68 -17.69
C PHE A 87 -5.93 -1.95 -19.16
N GLU A 88 -6.48 -1.12 -20.05
CA GLU A 88 -6.19 -1.19 -21.48
C GLU A 88 -5.16 -0.15 -21.87
N LYS A 89 -4.15 -0.55 -22.64
CA LYS A 89 -3.15 0.34 -23.21
C LYS A 89 -2.80 -0.16 -24.61
N ASP A 90 -2.81 0.73 -25.59
CA ASP A 90 -2.50 0.42 -27.00
C ASP A 90 -3.36 -0.75 -27.55
N GLY A 91 -4.63 -0.82 -27.15
CA GLY A 91 -5.57 -1.88 -27.54
C GLY A 91 -5.31 -3.25 -26.90
N LYS A 92 -4.39 -3.33 -25.92
CA LYS A 92 -4.05 -4.57 -25.20
C LYS A 92 -4.43 -4.47 -23.73
N LYS A 93 -4.90 -5.59 -23.17
CA LYS A 93 -5.12 -5.71 -21.73
C LYS A 93 -3.80 -5.91 -21.01
N HIS A 94 -3.56 -5.08 -20.01
CA HIS A 94 -2.45 -5.14 -19.10
C HIS A 94 -2.97 -5.35 -17.67
N TYR A 95 -2.13 -5.92 -16.83
CA TYR A 95 -2.43 -6.15 -15.43
C TYR A 95 -1.28 -5.60 -14.58
N THR A 96 -1.60 -5.05 -13.42
CA THR A 96 -0.59 -4.63 -12.44
C THR A 96 -0.99 -5.15 -11.07
N THR A 97 -0.08 -5.91 -10.46
CA THR A 97 -0.24 -6.38 -9.08
C THR A 97 -0.06 -5.21 -8.12
N LYS A 98 -0.90 -5.16 -7.09
CA LYS A 98 -0.85 -4.18 -6.00
C LYS A 98 -1.05 -4.88 -4.66
N ILE A 99 -0.74 -4.16 -3.59
CA ILE A 99 -1.12 -4.55 -2.23
C ILE A 99 -2.30 -3.68 -1.79
N ASN A 100 -3.42 -4.30 -1.42
CA ASN A 100 -4.46 -3.64 -0.64
C ASN A 100 -4.08 -3.81 0.84
N ALA A 101 -3.49 -2.77 1.44
CA ALA A 101 -2.93 -2.83 2.77
C ALA A 101 -3.99 -2.50 3.83
N PHE A 102 -4.05 -3.33 4.87
CA PHE A 102 -4.84 -3.08 6.07
C PHE A 102 -3.98 -2.54 7.22
N GLU A 103 -2.65 -2.70 7.16
CA GLU A 103 -1.69 -2.08 8.07
C GLU A 103 -0.47 -1.53 7.29
N ALA A 104 0.07 -0.41 7.74
CA ALA A 104 1.31 0.18 7.22
C ALA A 104 2.00 1.04 8.27
N TRP A 105 3.32 0.98 8.34
CA TRP A 105 4.11 1.82 9.24
C TRP A 105 5.52 2.06 8.69
N LYS A 106 6.11 3.19 9.07
CA LYS A 106 7.52 3.51 8.81
C LYS A 106 8.41 2.73 9.79
N ILE A 107 9.50 2.15 9.30
CA ILE A 107 10.57 1.56 10.11
C ILE A 107 11.57 2.67 10.45
N GLU A 108 11.96 2.75 11.72
CA GLU A 108 12.97 3.71 12.23
C GLU A 108 14.40 3.20 12.05
#